data_AF-A0A536S9X1-F1
#
_entry.id   AF-A0A536S9X1-F1
#
_cell.length_a   1.000
_cell.length_b   1.000
_cell.length_c   1.000
_cell.angle_alpha   90.00
_cell.angle_beta   90.00
_cell.angle_gamma   90.00
#
_symmetry.space_group_name_H-M   'P 1'
#
loop_
_entity.id
_entity.type
_entity.pdbx_description
1 polymer ?
#
loop_
_entity_poly.entity_id
_entity_poly.type
_entity_poly.pdbx_seq_one_letter_code
_entity_poly.pdbx_strand_id
1 'polypeptide(L)'
;MKEIVALLGLCGLLAAGAPCPARGADWKMDPAGSRLEFVATFEKTPAPGVFKEFDARVRFDPEKPAGGSLEVTVKVTSADMNIPDVNKEIR
;
A
#
# COMPACT_ATOMS: atom_id res chain seq x y z
N MET A 1 -42.90 -11.75 40.02
CA MET A 1 -41.44 -12.03 40.00
C MET A 1 -40.98 -12.80 38.75
N LYS A 2 -41.73 -12.78 37.64
CA LYS A 2 -41.35 -13.42 36.37
C LYS A 2 -40.94 -12.41 35.28
N GLU A 3 -41.37 -11.15 35.42
CA GLU A 3 -41.05 -10.05 34.49
C GLU A 3 -39.60 -9.51 34.62
N ILE A 4 -38.93 -9.72 35.77
CA ILE A 4 -37.57 -9.19 36.01
C ILE A 4 -36.51 -10.06 35.32
N VAL A 5 -36.78 -11.34 35.09
CA VAL A 5 -35.82 -12.27 34.46
C VAL A 5 -35.77 -12.08 32.94
N ALA A 6 -36.86 -11.62 32.31
CA ALA A 6 -36.92 -11.39 30.87
C ALA A 6 -36.09 -10.16 30.42
N LEU A 7 -35.94 -9.16 31.28
CA LEU A 7 -35.21 -7.92 30.94
C LEU A 7 -33.68 -8.07 31.01
N LEU A 8 -33.18 -9.05 31.76
CA LEU A 8 -31.74 -9.35 31.87
C LEU A 8 -31.22 -10.20 30.70
N GLY A 9 -32.08 -10.98 30.04
CA GLY A 9 -31.71 -11.83 28.90
C GLY A 9 -31.48 -11.06 27.59
N LEU A 10 -32.12 -9.89 27.43
CA LEU A 10 -32.05 -9.12 26.17
C LEU A 10 -30.86 -8.13 26.12
N CYS A 11 -30.28 -7.76 27.27
CA CYS A 11 -29.07 -6.93 27.30
C CYS A 11 -27.78 -7.72 27.02
N GLY A 12 -27.78 -9.05 27.21
CA GLY A 12 -26.58 -9.88 27.03
C GLY A 12 -26.15 -10.07 25.57
N LEU A 13 -27.05 -9.88 24.60
CA LEU A 13 -26.77 -10.18 23.19
C LEU A 13 -26.20 -8.99 22.39
N LEU A 14 -26.15 -7.79 22.98
CA LEU A 14 -25.63 -6.59 22.33
C LEU A 14 -24.13 -6.34 22.58
N ALA A 15 -23.47 -7.15 23.41
CA ALA A 15 -22.06 -6.94 23.79
C ALA A 15 -21.03 -7.61 22.85
N ALA A 16 -21.45 -8.38 21.83
CA ALA A 16 -20.53 -9.11 20.95
C ALA A 16 -20.02 -8.30 19.74
N GLY A 17 -20.46 -7.04 19.59
CA GLY A 17 -20.07 -6.16 18.48
C GLY A 17 -18.95 -5.18 18.83
N ALA A 18 -18.10 -5.47 19.81
CA ALA A 18 -16.96 -4.60 20.11
C ALA A 18 -16.13 -4.44 18.83
N PRO A 19 -15.96 -3.21 18.29
CA PRO A 19 -15.11 -2.99 17.14
C PRO A 19 -13.72 -3.46 17.52
N CYS A 20 -13.27 -4.54 16.88
CA CYS A 20 -11.86 -4.91 16.93
C CYS A 20 -11.12 -3.68 16.41
N PRO A 21 -10.18 -3.08 17.18
CA PRO A 21 -9.43 -1.95 16.66
C PRO A 21 -8.81 -2.41 15.34
N ALA A 22 -9.13 -1.71 14.26
CA ALA A 22 -8.52 -1.96 12.97
C ALA A 22 -7.01 -1.81 13.18
N ARG A 23 -6.29 -2.94 13.34
CA ARG A 23 -4.84 -2.91 13.28
C ARG A 23 -4.54 -2.38 11.89
N GLY A 24 -3.87 -1.23 11.81
CA GLY A 24 -3.47 -0.62 10.55
C GLY A 24 -2.99 -1.71 9.60
N ALA A 25 -3.62 -1.77 8.42
CA ALA A 25 -3.39 -2.86 7.51
C ALA A 25 -1.98 -2.73 6.92
N ASP A 26 -1.20 -3.81 7.02
CA ASP A 26 0.07 -3.96 6.34
C ASP A 26 -0.23 -4.50 4.93
N TRP A 27 -0.12 -3.64 3.91
CA TRP A 27 -0.31 -4.00 2.51
C TRP A 27 1.03 -4.24 1.85
N LYS A 28 1.11 -5.31 1.05
CA LYS A 28 2.23 -5.56 0.15
C LYS A 28 1.79 -5.31 -1.28
N MET A 29 2.69 -4.75 -2.07
CA MET A 29 2.53 -4.56 -3.51
C MET A 29 2.15 -5.85 -4.23
N ASP A 30 1.26 -5.75 -5.23
CA ASP A 30 1.06 -6.77 -6.26
C ASP A 30 2.09 -6.54 -7.39
N PRO A 31 3.07 -7.44 -7.59
CA PRO A 31 4.06 -7.28 -8.65
C PRO A 31 3.48 -7.20 -10.06
N ALA A 32 2.35 -7.86 -10.33
CA ALA A 32 1.76 -7.89 -11.68
C ALA A 32 0.95 -6.62 -12.00
N GLY A 33 0.27 -6.06 -11.00
CA GLY A 33 -0.56 -4.86 -11.12
C GLY A 33 0.15 -3.54 -10.85
N SER A 34 1.43 -3.55 -10.47
CA SER A 34 2.16 -2.35 -10.05
C SER A 34 3.22 -1.92 -11.06
N ARG A 35 3.41 -0.60 -11.22
CA ARG A 35 4.44 -0.02 -12.08
C ARG A 35 5.12 1.16 -11.38
N LEU A 36 6.45 1.23 -11.48
CA LEU A 36 7.24 2.38 -11.02
C LEU A 36 7.88 3.06 -12.22
N GLU A 37 7.49 4.31 -12.48
CA GLU A 37 7.86 5.09 -13.65
C GLU A 37 8.70 6.30 -13.28
N PHE A 38 9.54 6.74 -14.21
CA PHE A 38 10.22 8.02 -14.16
C PHE A 38 10.19 8.68 -15.54
N VAL A 39 10.37 10.00 -15.57
CA VAL A 39 10.49 10.76 -16.82
C VAL A 39 11.75 11.61 -16.73
N ALA A 40 12.72 11.30 -17.58
CA ALA A 40 13.88 12.16 -17.80
C ALA A 40 13.56 13.20 -18.88
N THR A 41 14.38 14.24 -18.97
CA THR A 41 14.27 15.26 -20.03
C THR A 41 15.58 15.34 -20.79
N PHE A 42 15.53 15.18 -22.11
CA PHE A 42 16.68 15.33 -23.01
C PHE A 42 16.34 16.33 -24.11
N GLU A 43 17.12 17.41 -24.24
CA GLU A 43 16.85 18.48 -25.22
C GLU A 43 15.41 19.02 -25.18
N LYS A 44 14.82 19.12 -23.98
CA LYS A 44 13.41 19.50 -23.73
C LYS A 44 12.38 18.45 -24.18
N THR A 45 12.82 17.30 -24.66
CA THR A 45 11.97 16.15 -24.98
C THR A 45 11.87 15.21 -23.77
N PRO A 46 10.65 14.81 -23.36
CA PRO A 46 10.47 13.80 -22.33
C PRO A 46 10.95 12.42 -22.80
N ALA A 47 11.72 11.74 -21.95
CA ALA A 47 12.20 10.39 -22.16
C ALA A 47 11.73 9.51 -20.97
N PRO A 48 10.60 8.79 -21.12
CA PRO A 48 10.06 7.98 -20.03
C PRO A 48 10.88 6.70 -19.81
N GLY A 49 10.87 6.21 -18.57
CA GLY A 49 11.46 4.94 -18.20
C GLY A 49 10.73 4.27 -17.03
N VAL A 50 11.12 3.04 -16.74
CA VAL A 50 10.56 2.22 -15.65
C VAL A 50 11.66 1.59 -14.81
N PHE A 51 11.37 1.29 -13.55
CA PHE A 51 12.13 0.30 -12.79
C PHE A 51 11.38 -1.03 -12.85
N LYS A 52 12.02 -2.07 -13.40
CA LYS A 52 11.42 -3.40 -13.54
C LYS A 52 11.43 -4.23 -12.26
N GLU A 53 12.32 -3.91 -11.31
CA GLU A 53 12.45 -4.61 -10.04
C GLU A 53 12.33 -3.60 -8.89
N PHE A 54 11.20 -3.68 -8.19
CA PHE A 54 10.91 -2.91 -6.99
C PHE A 54 9.92 -3.68 -6.08
N ASP A 55 9.85 -3.32 -4.80
CA ASP A 55 8.87 -3.79 -3.82
C ASP A 55 8.35 -2.58 -3.06
N ALA A 56 7.07 -2.60 -2.69
CA ALA A 56 6.46 -1.56 -1.88
C ALA A 56 5.61 -2.16 -0.75
N ARG A 57 5.67 -1.52 0.43
CA ARG A 57 4.91 -1.88 1.62
C ARG A 57 4.23 -0.66 2.19
N VAL A 58 2.94 -0.77 2.48
CA VAL A 58 2.14 0.31 3.04
C VAL A 58 1.61 -0.11 4.40
N ARG A 59 1.77 0.76 5.40
CA ARG A 59 1.01 0.71 6.64
C ARG A 59 0.01 1.83 6.62
N PHE A 60 -1.27 1.49 6.68
CA PHE A 60 -2.32 2.50 6.66
C PHE A 60 -3.47 2.11 7.58
N ASP A 61 -3.82 3.05 8.47
CA ASP A 61 -5.00 3.00 9.32
C ASP A 61 -5.90 4.18 8.90
N PRO A 62 -7.10 3.95 8.33
CA PRO A 62 -8.00 5.02 7.91
C PRO A 62 -8.51 5.87 9.08
N GLU A 63 -8.53 5.33 10.31
CA GLU A 63 -8.92 6.08 11.50
C GLU A 63 -7.75 6.90 12.08
N LYS A 64 -6.50 6.50 11.77
CA LYS A 64 -5.26 7.18 12.21
C LYS A 64 -4.28 7.40 11.04
N PRO A 65 -4.66 8.18 10.01
CA PRO A 65 -3.89 8.29 8.77
C PRO A 65 -2.48 8.88 8.96
N ALA A 66 -2.31 9.75 9.96
CA ALA A 66 -1.02 10.38 10.27
C ALA A 66 0.07 9.38 10.71
N GLY A 67 -0.31 8.19 11.19
CA GLY A 67 0.63 7.11 11.54
C GLY A 67 1.01 6.20 10.37
N GLY A 68 0.51 6.48 9.16
CA GLY A 68 0.79 5.67 7.98
C GLY A 68 2.22 5.81 7.48
N SER A 69 2.70 4.78 6.76
CA SER A 69 4.03 4.77 6.14
C SER A 69 4.01 4.01 4.81
N LEU A 70 4.82 4.47 3.85
CA LEU A 70 5.11 3.75 2.60
C LEU A 70 6.63 3.51 2.53
N GLU A 71 7.02 2.24 2.46
CA GLU A 71 8.40 1.82 2.24
C GLU A 71 8.52 1.29 0.81
N VAL A 72 9.50 1.78 0.05
CA VAL A 72 9.74 1.35 -1.34
C VAL A 72 11.21 0.98 -1.48
N THR A 73 11.48 -0.23 -1.97
CA THR A 73 12.83 -0.67 -2.33
C THR A 73 12.92 -0.79 -3.84
N VAL A 74 13.93 -0.17 -4.44
CA VAL A 74 14.12 -0.15 -5.89
C VAL A 74 15.50 -0.70 -6.23
N LYS A 75 15.56 -1.68 -7.14
CA LYS A 75 16.83 -2.09 -7.72
C LYS A 75 17.15 -1.16 -8.89
N VAL A 76 18.06 -0.22 -8.68
CA VAL A 76 18.38 0.83 -9.65
C VAL A 76 18.86 0.28 -10.99
N THR A 77 19.58 -0.84 -11.01
CA THR A 77 20.05 -1.52 -12.23
C THR A 77 18.92 -2.15 -13.06
N SER A 78 17.68 -2.13 -12.57
CA SER A 78 16.49 -2.54 -13.30
C SER A 78 15.85 -1.41 -14.13
N ALA A 79 16.45 -0.21 -14.14
CA ALA A 79 15.99 0.91 -14.95
C ALA A 79 15.89 0.54 -16.43
N ASP A 80 14.82 0.94 -17.11
CA ASP A 80 14.62 0.68 -18.53
C ASP A 80 13.91 1.85 -19.20
N MET A 81 14.59 2.51 -20.14
CA MET A 81 14.04 3.58 -20.98
C MET A 81 13.65 3.09 -22.38
N ASN A 82 13.66 1.77 -22.60
CA ASN A 82 13.42 1.10 -23.88
C ASN A 82 14.35 1.57 -25.02
N ILE A 83 15.54 2.08 -24.66
CA ILE A 83 16.56 2.55 -25.59
C ILE A 83 17.87 1.83 -25.21
N PRO A 84 18.33 0.84 -26.00
CA PRO A 84 19.46 -0.02 -25.63
C PRO A 84 20.74 0.75 -25.26
N ASP A 85 21.11 1.76 -26.04
CA ASP A 85 22.33 2.54 -25.80
C ASP A 85 22.23 3.34 -24.50
N VAL A 86 21.08 3.96 -24.21
CA VAL A 86 20.85 4.66 -22.94
C VAL A 86 20.84 3.67 -21.77
N ASN A 87 20.17 2.53 -21.94
CA ASN A 87 20.10 1.47 -20.93
C ASN A 87 21.49 0.92 -20.55
N LYS A 88 22.46 0.94 -21.47
CA LYS A 88 23.84 0.54 -21.19
C LYS A 88 24.54 1.50 -20.24
N GLU A 89 24.22 2.78 -20.29
CA GLU A 89 24.89 3.83 -19.51
C GLU A 89 24.23 4.08 -18.15
N ILE A 90 22.97 3.66 -17.96
CA ILE A 90 22.21 3.91 -16.71
C ILE A 90 22.06 2.69 -15.79
N ARG A 91 22.54 1.51 -16.20
CA ARG A 91 22.46 0.25 -15.43
C ARG A 91 23.82 -0.16 -14.90
#